data_AF-A0A7C4SD43-F1
#
_entry.id   AF-A0A7C4SD43-F1
#
_cell.length_a   1.000
_cell.length_b   1.000
_cell.length_c   1.000
_cell.angle_alpha   90.00
_cell.angle_beta   90.00
_cell.angle_gamma   90.00
#
_symmetry.space_group_name_H-M   'P 1'
#
loop_
_entity.id
_entity.type
_entity.pdbx_description
1 polymer ?
#
loop_
_entity_poly.entity_id
_entity_poly.type
_entity_poly.pdbx_seq_one_letter_code
_entity_poly.pdbx_strand_id
1 'polypeptide(L)' 'AANHAESLFPHVAAASIVAKVERDRTIEELKREYGDFGSGYPSDPKTRRFIQQLASQRRELPPIVRRSWKTLDKLAHLG' A
#
# COMPACT_ATOMS: atom_id res chain seq x y z
N ALA A 1 22.31 12.16 -6.39
CA ALA A 1 20.88 12.02 -6.76
C ALA A 1 20.17 13.31 -6.40
N ALA A 2 19.39 13.89 -7.31
CA ALA A 2 18.57 15.07 -7.01
C ALA A 2 17.22 14.60 -6.43
N ASN A 3 16.90 15.02 -5.21
CA ASN A 3 15.57 14.82 -4.64
C ASN A 3 14.56 15.73 -5.38
N HIS A 4 13.33 15.25 -5.61
CA HIS A 4 12.28 15.98 -6.36
C HIS A 4 12.60 16.27 -7.84
N ALA A 5 13.30 15.36 -8.53
CA ALA A 5 13.64 15.50 -9.95
C ALA A 5 12.43 15.69 -10.90
N GLU A 6 11.22 15.33 -10.46
CA GLU A 6 9.96 15.54 -11.20
C GLU A 6 9.62 17.03 -11.45
N SER A 7 10.11 17.97 -10.64
CA SER A 7 9.92 19.42 -10.89
C SER A 7 10.97 20.03 -11.82
N LEU A 8 12.08 19.32 -12.03
CA LEU A 8 13.23 19.80 -12.81
C LEU A 8 13.24 19.24 -14.24
N PHE A 9 12.60 18.08 -14.45
CA PHE A 9 12.69 17.32 -15.69
C PHE A 9 11.31 16.83 -16.16
N PRO A 10 10.76 17.38 -17.25
CA PRO A 10 9.43 17.00 -17.75
C PRO A 10 9.26 15.51 -18.07
N HIS A 11 10.32 14.84 -18.52
CA HIS A 11 10.30 13.40 -18.80
C HIS A 11 10.22 12.55 -17.51
N VAL A 12 10.86 12.99 -16.42
CA VAL A 12 10.73 12.36 -15.10
C VAL A 12 9.34 12.59 -14.52
N ALA A 13 8.76 13.77 -14.74
CA ALA A 13 7.37 14.05 -14.37
C ALA A 13 6.39 13.13 -15.11
N ALA A 14 6.55 12.96 -16.43
CA ALA A 14 5.74 12.05 -17.23
C ALA A 14 5.83 10.60 -16.73
N ALA A 15 7.04 10.12 -16.43
CA ALA A 15 7.24 8.78 -15.85
C ALA A 15 6.56 8.64 -14.47
N SER A 16 6.63 9.68 -13.63
CA SER A 16 5.98 9.73 -12.31
C SER A 16 4.45 9.68 -12.43
N ILE A 17 3.87 10.34 -13.44
CA ILE A 17 2.42 10.27 -13.73
C ILE A 17 2.02 8.86 -14.15
N VAL A 18 2.71 8.27 -15.14
CA VAL A 18 2.40 6.91 -15.62
C VAL A 18 2.49 5.91 -14.47
N ALA A 19 3.56 5.97 -13.67
CA ALA A 19 3.72 5.07 -12.52
C ALA A 19 2.60 5.21 -11.49
N LYS A 20 2.12 6.43 -11.21
CA LYS A 20 1.00 6.67 -10.28
C LYS A 20 -0.31 6.13 -10.83
N VAL A 21 -0.61 6.35 -12.11
CA VAL A 21 -1.84 5.85 -12.76
C VAL A 21 -1.89 4.32 -12.73
N GLU A 22 -0.80 3.65 -13.10
CA GLU A 22 -0.73 2.18 -13.09
C GLU A 22 -0.83 1.60 -11.68
N ARG A 23 -0.19 2.26 -10.70
CA ARG A 23 -0.34 1.89 -9.28
C ARG A 23 -1.79 1.99 -8.83
N ASP A 24 -2.45 3.11 -9.11
CA ASP A 24 -3.81 3.35 -8.64
C ASP A 24 -4.80 2.38 -9.31
N ARG A 25 -4.60 2.05 -10.60
CA ARG A 25 -5.35 1.00 -11.30
C ARG A 25 -5.17 -0.37 -10.63
N THR A 26 -3.93 -0.75 -10.34
CA THR A 26 -3.62 -2.03 -9.69
C THR A 26 -4.26 -2.12 -8.30
N ILE A 27 -4.25 -1.01 -7.53
CA ILE A 27 -4.91 -0.96 -6.21
C ILE A 27 -6.42 -1.18 -6.35
N GLU A 28 -7.09 -0.56 -7.34
CA GLU A 28 -8.51 -0.77 -7.56
C GLU A 28 -8.85 -2.21 -7.99
N GLU A 29 -8.00 -2.85 -8.79
CA GLU A 29 -8.14 -4.27 -9.13
C GLU A 29 -8.02 -5.16 -7.88
N LEU A 30 -7.03 -4.90 -7.03
CA LEU A 30 -6.85 -5.62 -5.76
C LEU A 30 -8.03 -5.41 -4.80
N LYS A 31 -8.61 -4.21 -4.76
CA LYS A 31 -9.80 -3.95 -3.92
C LYS A 31 -11.01 -4.77 -4.34
N ARG A 32 -11.12 -5.16 -5.62
CA ARG A 32 -12.19 -6.05 -6.09
C ARG A 32 -12.02 -7.48 -5.57
N GLU A 33 -10.79 -7.93 -5.38
CA GLU A 33 -10.47 -9.29 -4.90
C GLU A 33 -10.45 -9.38 -3.37
N TYR A 34 -9.82 -8.41 -2.70
CA TYR A 34 -9.56 -8.46 -1.25
C TYR A 34 -10.48 -7.56 -0.42
N GLY A 35 -11.33 -6.76 -1.08
CA GLY A 35 -12.13 -5.71 -0.44
C GLY A 35 -11.38 -4.39 -0.25
N ASP A 36 -12.08 -3.35 0.23
CA ASP A 36 -11.48 -2.03 0.46
C ASP A 36 -10.54 -2.04 1.68
N PHE A 37 -9.26 -2.26 1.44
CA PHE A 37 -8.19 -2.15 2.42
C PHE A 37 -7.67 -0.71 2.57
N GLY A 38 -8.31 0.30 1.98
CA GLY A 38 -7.85 1.69 1.98
C GLY A 38 -6.72 1.95 1.00
N SER A 39 -5.82 2.86 1.36
CA SER A 39 -4.71 3.32 0.52
C SER A 39 -3.49 2.38 0.52
N GLY A 40 -3.44 1.40 1.42
CA GLY A 40 -2.26 0.55 1.62
C GLY A 40 -1.13 1.20 2.44
N TYR A 41 -1.26 2.46 2.83
CA TYR A 41 -0.30 3.12 3.71
C TYR A 41 -0.55 2.80 5.19
N PRO A 42 0.50 2.72 6.04
CA PRO A 42 0.32 2.47 7.45
C PRO A 42 -0.25 3.67 8.20
N SER A 43 -0.28 4.87 7.60
CA SER A 43 -0.96 6.03 8.18
C SER A 43 -2.47 5.98 8.01
N ASP A 44 -2.98 5.16 7.09
CA ASP A 44 -4.39 5.08 6.79
C ASP A 44 -5.12 4.17 7.81
N PRO A 45 -6.13 4.69 8.52
CA PRO A 45 -6.93 3.92 9.46
C PRO A 45 -7.61 2.68 8.84
N LYS A 46 -8.01 2.73 7.55
CA LYS A 46 -8.63 1.59 6.87
C LYS A 46 -7.62 0.47 6.67
N THR A 47 -6.43 0.79 6.18
CA THR A 47 -5.33 -0.19 6.01
C THR A 47 -4.99 -0.85 7.33
N ARG A 48 -4.88 -0.08 8.42
CA ARG A 48 -4.59 -0.63 9.75
C ARG A 48 -5.65 -1.63 10.19
N ARG A 49 -6.93 -1.26 10.08
CA ARG A 49 -8.05 -2.12 10.46
C ARG A 49 -8.08 -3.40 9.63
N PHE A 50 -7.85 -3.30 8.32
CA PHE A 50 -7.78 -4.46 7.43
C PHE A 50 -6.69 -5.45 7.88
N ILE A 51 -5.47 -4.97 8.16
CA ILE A 51 -4.38 -5.82 8.65
C ILE A 51 -4.69 -6.43 10.03
N GLN A 52 -5.26 -5.65 10.95
CA GLN A 52 -5.65 -6.13 12.28
C GLN A 52 -6.72 -7.23 12.21
N GLN A 53 -7.70 -7.09 11.32
CA GLN A 53 -8.74 -8.11 11.09
C GLN A 53 -8.15 -9.39 10.50
N LEU A 54 -7.20 -9.29 9.57
CA LEU A 54 -6.52 -10.47 9.03
C LEU A 54 -5.70 -11.19 10.11
N ALA A 55 -5.00 -10.43 10.95
CA ALA A 55 -4.22 -10.96 12.06
C ALA A 55 -5.11 -11.65 13.11
N SER A 56 -6.25 -11.04 13.49
CA SER A 56 -7.16 -11.62 14.48
C SER A 56 -7.85 -12.89 14.00
N GLN A 57 -8.11 -13.00 12.69
CA GLN A 57 -8.65 -14.21 12.07
C GLN A 57 -7.62 -15.36 11.94
N ARG A 58 -6.37 -15.15 12.41
CA ARG A 58 -5.23 -16.06 12.20
C ARG A 58 -5.08 -16.51 10.74
N ARG A 59 -5.50 -15.67 9.80
CA ARG A 59 -5.32 -15.92 8.37
C ARG A 59 -3.89 -15.55 8.00
N GLU A 60 -3.32 -16.31 7.08
CA GLU A 60 -2.05 -15.92 6.47
C GLU A 60 -2.22 -14.57 5.78
N LEU A 61 -1.21 -13.70 5.93
CA LEU A 61 -1.20 -12.41 5.26
C LEU A 61 -1.21 -12.62 3.73
N PRO A 62 -2.16 -12.01 3.01
CA PRO A 62 -2.28 -12.19 1.57
C PRO A 62 -1.01 -11.67 0.88
N PRO A 63 -0.68 -12.19 -0.32
CA PRO A 63 0.57 -11.88 -1.00
C PRO A 63 0.74 -10.39 -1.34
N ILE A 64 -0.36 -9.63 -1.35
CA ILE A 64 -0.37 -8.17 -1.54
C ILE A 64 0.28 -7.41 -0.37
N VAL A 65 0.44 -8.04 0.79
CA VAL A 65 1.01 -7.44 2.00
C VAL A 65 2.52 -7.63 2.04
N ARG A 66 3.26 -6.51 2.12
CA ARG A 66 4.72 -6.51 2.21
C ARG A 66 5.20 -6.92 3.60
N ARG A 67 5.44 -8.21 3.81
CA ARG A 67 5.85 -8.81 5.11
C ARG A 67 7.08 -8.16 5.77
N SER A 68 7.98 -7.56 4.99
CA SER A 68 9.17 -6.88 5.50
C SER A 68 8.90 -5.49 6.11
N TRP A 69 7.66 -4.98 6.01
CA TRP A 69 7.31 -3.71 6.63
C TRP A 69 7.26 -3.84 8.14
N LYS A 70 8.19 -3.17 8.82
CA LYS A 70 8.26 -3.07 10.30
C LYS A 70 6.94 -2.65 10.96
N THR A 71 6.07 -1.94 10.24
CA THR A 71 4.77 -1.52 10.76
C THR A 71 3.77 -2.68 10.88
N LEU A 72 3.94 -3.75 10.08
CA LEU A 72 3.09 -4.94 10.17
C LEU A 72 3.32 -5.68 11.49
N ASP A 73 4.57 -5.86 11.92
CA ASP A 73 4.85 -6.52 13.21
C ASP A 73 4.14 -5.79 14.36
N LYS A 74 4.25 -4.45 14.38
CA LYS A 74 3.55 -3.65 15.40
C LYS A 74 2.03 -3.80 15.33
N LEU A 75 1.45 -3.80 14.13
CA LEU A 75 -0.01 -3.89 13.94
C LEU A 75 -0.56 -5.30 14.18
N ALA A 76 0.22 -6.35 13.87
CA ALA A 76 -0.15 -7.75 14.07
C ALA A 76 -0.04 -8.17 15.54
N HIS A 77 0.88 -7.57 16.31
CA HIS A 77 1.01 -7.79 17.76
C HIS A 77 0.10 -6.87 18.61
N LEU A 78 -0.66 -5.95 18.00
CA LEU A 78 -1.58 -5.03 18.68
C LEU A 78 -2.97 -5.64 18.93
N GLY A 79 -3.10 -6.97 18.84
CA GLY A 79 -4.33 -7.74 19.08
C GLY A 79 -4.29 -8.50 20.39
#